data_AF-A0A502KSG4-F1
#
_entry.id   AF-A0A502KSG4-F1
#
_cell.length_a   1.000
_cell.length_b   1.000
_cell.length_c   1.000
_cell.angle_alpha   90.00
_cell.angle_beta   90.00
_cell.angle_gamma   90.00
#
_symmetry.space_group_name_H-M   'P 1'
#
loop_
_entity.id
_entity.type
_entity.pdbx_description
1 polymer ?
#
loop_
_entity_poly.entity_id
_entity_poly.type
_entity_poly.pdbx_seq_one_letter_code
_entity_poly.pdbx_strand_id
1 'polypeptide(L)'
;MTVSSSDQNSELTDEQELLTDNDFTLHSQLQHDCITLAELPLSKLLLCNDSQYPWFILVPKVNNIKDVYQLNWQQQQQLQNESSLISELLMQVFGGDKMNVAALGNVVEQLHVHHVVRYKTDATWPKPIWGQLPLKPYSEQQLTALKGKLLPGLSVIFEP
;
A
#
# COMPACT_ATOMS: atom_id res chain seq x y z
N MET A 1 -59.85 -15.57 41.36
CA MET A 1 -58.84 -16.32 40.58
C MET A 1 -57.94 -15.28 39.92
N THR A 2 -56.89 -14.84 40.60
CA THR A 2 -55.50 -15.37 40.59
C THR A 2 -54.59 -14.62 39.60
N VAL A 3 -53.98 -13.57 40.16
CA VAL A 3 -52.61 -13.01 40.06
C VAL A 3 -51.59 -13.62 39.07
N SER A 4 -50.92 -12.71 38.35
CA SER A 4 -49.50 -12.62 37.89
C SER A 4 -48.83 -13.75 37.11
N SER A 5 -48.15 -13.38 36.00
CA SER A 5 -46.67 -13.36 35.83
C SER A 5 -46.37 -13.11 34.35
N SER A 6 -45.93 -11.92 33.94
CA SER A 6 -44.52 -11.56 33.70
C SER A 6 -43.75 -12.58 32.86
N ASP A 7 -43.62 -12.31 31.56
CA ASP A 7 -42.45 -12.72 30.79
C ASP A 7 -42.09 -11.57 29.84
N GLN A 8 -41.08 -10.81 30.26
CA GLN A 8 -40.27 -9.97 29.39
C GLN A 8 -39.38 -10.92 28.59
N ASN A 9 -39.58 -11.02 27.28
CA ASN A 9 -38.52 -11.50 26.40
C ASN A 9 -38.14 -10.34 25.47
N SER A 10 -37.07 -9.66 25.88
CA SER A 10 -36.29 -8.75 25.06
C SER A 10 -35.61 -9.55 23.95
N GLU A 11 -36.27 -9.66 22.81
CA GLU A 11 -35.58 -10.07 21.59
C GLU A 11 -34.79 -8.87 21.07
N LEU A 12 -33.50 -8.97 21.35
CA LEU A 12 -32.44 -8.07 20.93
C LEU A 12 -32.51 -7.89 19.41
N THR A 13 -32.43 -6.63 19.02
CA THR A 13 -32.40 -6.08 17.68
C THR A 13 -31.49 -6.87 16.73
N ASP A 14 -32.09 -7.41 15.66
CA ASP A 14 -31.42 -7.78 14.39
C ASP A 14 -31.00 -6.51 13.62
N GLU A 15 -30.32 -5.61 14.31
CA GLU A 15 -29.49 -4.57 13.74
C GLU A 15 -28.03 -5.04 13.83
N GLN A 16 -27.73 -6.18 13.20
CA GLN A 16 -26.39 -6.38 12.68
C GLN A 16 -26.25 -5.47 11.46
N GLU A 17 -26.01 -4.21 11.77
CA GLU A 17 -25.51 -3.18 10.89
C GLU A 17 -24.46 -3.83 9.97
N LEU A 18 -24.80 -3.94 8.68
CA LEU A 18 -23.83 -4.23 7.63
C LEU A 18 -22.81 -3.09 7.68
N LEU A 19 -21.75 -3.29 8.46
CA LEU A 19 -20.55 -2.48 8.43
C LEU A 19 -19.93 -2.67 7.05
N THR A 20 -20.38 -1.87 6.09
CA THR A 20 -19.58 -1.58 4.91
C THR A 20 -18.28 -0.99 5.43
N ASP A 21 -17.21 -1.76 5.33
CA ASP A 21 -15.85 -1.44 5.81
C ASP A 21 -15.25 -0.31 4.94
N ASN A 22 -15.84 0.88 5.04
CA ASN A 22 -15.57 2.03 4.17
C ASN A 22 -14.49 2.98 4.71
N ASP A 23 -14.01 2.79 5.93
CA ASP A 23 -13.12 3.76 6.59
C ASP A 23 -11.65 3.31 6.62
N PHE A 24 -11.11 2.81 5.50
CA PHE A 24 -9.65 2.68 5.39
C PHE A 24 -8.98 4.05 5.47
N THR A 25 -8.12 4.24 6.47
CA THR A 25 -7.36 5.49 6.62
C THR A 25 -5.86 5.25 6.42
N LEU A 26 -5.27 5.95 5.45
CA LEU A 26 -3.82 5.94 5.24
C LEU A 26 -3.13 6.69 6.39
N HIS A 27 -2.05 6.13 6.95
CA HIS A 27 -1.29 6.73 8.03
C HIS A 27 -0.75 8.12 7.63
N SER A 28 -0.81 9.08 8.55
CA SER A 28 -0.48 10.50 8.29
C SER A 28 0.95 10.71 7.75
N GLN A 29 1.93 9.96 8.27
CA GLN A 29 3.31 10.03 7.75
C GLN A 29 3.40 9.57 6.28
N LEU A 30 2.67 8.51 5.90
CA LEU A 30 2.63 8.05 4.51
C LEU A 30 1.91 9.07 3.62
N GLN A 31 0.84 9.71 4.11
CA GLN A 31 0.16 10.79 3.41
C GLN A 31 1.07 12.00 3.18
N HIS A 32 1.95 12.30 4.14
CA HIS A 32 2.90 13.41 4.05
C HIS A 32 4.07 13.12 3.10
N ASP A 33 4.69 11.95 3.25
CA ASP A 33 5.92 11.60 2.55
C ASP A 33 5.69 11.07 1.13
N CYS A 34 4.45 10.73 0.78
CA CYS A 34 4.14 10.04 -0.47
C CYS A 34 3.07 10.73 -1.30
N ILE A 35 3.04 10.37 -2.58
CA ILE A 35 2.05 10.79 -3.57
C ILE A 35 1.26 9.55 -3.97
N THR A 36 -0.06 9.56 -3.77
CA THR A 36 -0.93 8.48 -4.25
C THR A 36 -0.97 8.47 -5.78
N LEU A 37 -0.69 7.30 -6.38
CA LEU A 37 -0.69 7.13 -7.84
C LEU A 37 -1.93 6.40 -8.35
N ALA A 38 -2.31 5.32 -7.68
CA ALA A 38 -3.43 4.47 -8.10
C ALA A 38 -4.02 3.70 -6.92
N GLU A 39 -5.21 3.15 -7.14
CA GLU A 39 -5.80 2.14 -6.26
C GLU A 39 -5.87 0.81 -6.99
N LEU A 40 -5.25 -0.20 -6.41
CA LEU A 40 -5.32 -1.60 -6.84
C LEU A 40 -6.48 -2.30 -6.10
N PRO A 41 -6.82 -3.55 -6.47
CA PRO A 41 -7.89 -4.30 -5.81
C PRO A 41 -7.74 -4.36 -4.28
N LEU A 42 -6.55 -4.66 -3.76
CA LEU A 42 -6.26 -4.67 -2.34
C LEU A 42 -5.54 -3.40 -1.87
N SER A 43 -4.55 -2.91 -2.61
CA SER A 43 -3.62 -1.89 -2.09
C SER A 43 -3.80 -0.51 -2.72
N LYS A 44 -3.49 0.56 -1.98
CA LYS A 44 -3.09 1.84 -2.59
C LYS A 44 -1.65 1.71 -3.09
N LEU A 45 -1.38 2.21 -4.30
CA LEU A 45 -0.02 2.38 -4.81
C LEU A 45 0.42 3.82 -4.59
N LEU A 46 1.46 3.99 -3.79
CA LEU A 46 2.07 5.27 -3.47
C LEU A 46 3.45 5.39 -4.14
N LEU A 47 3.85 6.62 -4.45
CA LEU A 47 5.21 7.00 -4.78
C LEU A 47 5.80 7.72 -3.57
N CYS A 48 6.88 7.20 -2.99
CA CYS A 48 7.63 7.96 -1.98
C CYS A 48 8.20 9.21 -2.65
N ASN A 49 8.07 10.39 -2.03
CA ASN A 49 8.50 11.66 -2.59
C ASN A 49 10.03 11.85 -2.46
N ASP A 50 10.77 10.86 -2.95
CA ASP A 50 12.23 10.86 -3.02
C ASP A 50 12.70 10.52 -4.45
N SER A 51 13.02 11.55 -5.20
CA SER A 51 13.50 11.50 -6.58
C SER A 51 14.85 10.83 -6.76
N GLN A 52 15.54 10.45 -5.69
CA GLN A 52 16.81 9.74 -5.75
C GLN A 52 16.66 8.28 -6.23
N TYR A 53 15.47 7.69 -6.06
CA TYR A 53 15.16 6.31 -6.45
C TYR A 53 13.74 6.23 -7.02
N PRO A 54 13.46 5.38 -8.02
CA PRO A 54 12.08 4.97 -8.28
C PRO A 54 11.59 4.09 -7.11
N TRP A 55 10.92 4.73 -6.14
CA TRP A 55 10.51 4.13 -4.87
C TRP A 55 8.99 4.16 -4.70
N PHE A 56 8.39 2.98 -4.83
CA PHE A 56 6.96 2.76 -4.72
C PHE A 56 6.62 2.03 -3.43
N ILE A 57 5.39 2.20 -2.95
CA ILE A 57 4.91 1.58 -1.72
C ILE A 57 3.49 1.08 -1.95
N LEU A 58 3.26 -0.21 -1.71
CA LEU A 58 1.91 -0.78 -1.60
C LEU A 58 1.42 -0.69 -0.16
N VAL A 59 0.21 -0.20 0.03
CA VAL A 59 -0.47 -0.16 1.33
C VAL A 59 -1.80 -0.89 1.21
N PRO A 60 -1.95 -2.13 1.73
CA PRO A 60 -3.23 -2.83 1.75
C PRO A 60 -4.31 -1.98 2.41
N LYS A 61 -5.47 -1.86 1.76
CA LYS A 61 -6.62 -1.09 2.22
C LYS A 61 -7.41 -1.85 3.29
N VAL A 62 -6.72 -2.28 4.35
CA VAL A 62 -7.27 -3.06 5.48
C VAL A 62 -6.84 -2.39 6.78
N ASN A 63 -7.81 -2.00 7.60
CA ASN A 63 -7.54 -1.30 8.85
C ASN A 63 -6.83 -2.19 9.88
N ASN A 64 -6.01 -1.56 10.73
CA ASN A 64 -5.35 -2.19 11.89
C ASN A 64 -4.42 -3.37 11.56
N ILE A 65 -3.91 -3.44 10.33
CA ILE A 65 -2.89 -4.42 9.92
C ILE A 65 -1.50 -3.80 10.04
N LYS A 66 -0.62 -4.48 10.76
CA LYS A 66 0.80 -4.13 10.93
C LYS A 66 1.72 -5.00 10.10
N ASP A 67 1.40 -6.29 10.04
CA ASP A 67 2.23 -7.31 9.39
C ASP A 67 1.43 -8.13 8.38
N VAL A 68 2.13 -8.67 7.37
CA VAL A 68 1.50 -9.46 6.30
C VAL A 68 0.71 -10.66 6.84
N TYR A 69 1.20 -11.33 7.90
CA TYR A 69 0.52 -12.52 8.45
C TYR A 69 -0.84 -12.20 9.08
N GLN A 70 -1.14 -10.93 9.36
CA GLN A 70 -2.41 -10.49 9.94
C GLN A 70 -3.50 -10.31 8.87
N LEU A 71 -3.12 -10.21 7.60
CA LEU A 71 -4.07 -10.29 6.48
C LEU A 71 -4.68 -11.69 6.42
N ASN A 72 -5.92 -11.81 5.94
CA ASN A 72 -6.48 -13.13 5.65
C ASN A 72 -5.73 -13.79 4.47
N TRP A 73 -5.90 -15.10 4.29
CA TRP A 73 -5.16 -15.86 3.28
C TRP A 73 -5.35 -15.32 1.86
N GLN A 74 -6.56 -14.94 1.48
CA GLN A 74 -6.87 -14.38 0.17
C GLN A 74 -6.17 -13.03 -0.03
N GLN A 75 -6.17 -12.17 0.99
CA GLN A 75 -5.50 -10.88 0.97
C GLN A 75 -3.97 -11.03 0.90
N GLN A 76 -3.38 -12.00 1.62
CA GLN A 76 -1.95 -12.28 1.51
C GLN A 76 -1.56 -12.70 0.08
N GLN A 77 -2.34 -13.57 -0.55
CA GLN A 77 -2.11 -13.98 -1.94
C GLN A 77 -2.28 -12.79 -2.90
N GLN A 78 -3.32 -11.97 -2.69
CA GLN A 78 -3.56 -10.79 -3.52
C GLN A 78 -2.44 -9.75 -3.38
N LEU A 79 -1.94 -9.51 -2.17
CA LEU A 79 -0.77 -8.65 -1.93
C LEU A 79 0.46 -9.17 -2.68
N GLN A 80 0.70 -10.48 -2.65
CA GLN A 80 1.81 -11.09 -3.38
C GLN A 80 1.65 -10.93 -4.90
N ASN A 81 0.44 -11.08 -5.43
CA ASN A 81 0.15 -10.87 -6.84
C ASN A 81 0.41 -9.41 -7.25
N GLU A 82 -0.15 -8.44 -6.51
CA GLU A 82 0.06 -7.01 -6.74
C GLU A 82 1.55 -6.63 -6.65
N SER A 83 2.24 -7.13 -5.62
CA SER A 83 3.67 -6.92 -5.39
C SER A 83 4.54 -7.46 -6.54
N SER A 84 4.18 -8.63 -7.07
CA SER A 84 4.93 -9.25 -8.17
C SER A 84 4.71 -8.50 -9.48
N LEU A 85 3.45 -8.18 -9.79
CA LEU A 85 3.07 -7.44 -11.01
C LEU A 85 3.67 -6.03 -11.04
N ILE A 86 3.59 -5.29 -9.93
CA ILE A 86 4.20 -3.96 -9.87
C ILE A 86 5.72 -4.06 -9.98
N SER A 87 6.36 -5.05 -9.34
CA SER A 87 7.81 -5.23 -9.45
C SER A 87 8.25 -5.44 -10.90
N GLU A 88 7.55 -6.29 -11.64
CA GLU A 88 7.84 -6.55 -13.05
C GLU A 88 7.66 -5.29 -13.90
N LEU A 89 6.50 -4.62 -13.78
CA LEU A 89 6.22 -3.39 -14.50
C LEU A 89 7.30 -2.32 -14.24
N LEU A 90 7.66 -2.11 -12.97
CA LEU A 90 8.66 -1.13 -12.59
C LEU A 90 10.04 -1.45 -13.19
N MET A 91 10.45 -2.73 -13.19
CA MET A 91 11.71 -3.12 -13.82
C MET A 91 11.69 -2.89 -15.33
N GLN A 92 10.57 -3.15 -16.01
CA GLN A 92 10.41 -2.87 -17.45
C GLN A 92 10.44 -1.37 -17.76
N VAL A 93 9.75 -0.55 -16.95
CA VAL A 93 9.63 0.90 -17.18
C VAL A 93 10.92 1.65 -16.86
N PHE A 94 11.61 1.26 -15.79
CA PHE A 94 12.76 2.00 -15.26
C PHE A 94 14.13 1.37 -15.60
N GLY A 95 14.16 0.13 -16.11
CA GLY A 95 15.39 -0.54 -16.54
C GLY A 95 16.42 -0.71 -15.42
N GLY A 96 15.96 -1.02 -14.21
CA GLY A 96 16.84 -1.19 -13.04
C GLY A 96 17.76 -2.41 -13.14
N ASP A 97 18.81 -2.41 -12.31
CA ASP A 97 19.69 -3.58 -12.13
C ASP A 97 19.09 -4.61 -11.16
N LYS A 98 18.30 -4.15 -10.17
CA LYS A 98 17.71 -5.02 -9.13
C LYS A 98 16.47 -4.40 -8.51
N MET A 99 15.46 -5.22 -8.22
CA MET A 99 14.35 -4.82 -7.36
C MET A 99 14.66 -5.11 -5.88
N ASN A 100 14.40 -4.16 -4.98
CA ASN A 100 14.32 -4.40 -3.54
C ASN A 100 12.85 -4.35 -3.11
N VAL A 101 12.40 -5.42 -2.43
CA VAL A 101 11.05 -5.52 -1.86
C VAL A 101 11.17 -5.78 -0.37
N ALA A 102 10.48 -4.99 0.46
CA ALA A 102 10.52 -5.18 1.91
C ALA A 102 9.27 -4.63 2.60
N ALA A 103 8.75 -5.39 3.57
CA ALA A 103 7.86 -4.87 4.61
C ALA A 103 8.70 -4.73 5.89
N LEU A 104 8.80 -3.51 6.43
CA LEU A 104 9.63 -3.22 7.62
C LEU A 104 8.76 -2.75 8.79
N GLY A 105 8.17 -1.55 8.69
CA GLY A 105 7.14 -1.10 9.64
C GLY A 105 7.62 -0.65 11.03
N ASN A 106 8.93 -0.52 11.29
CA ASN A 106 9.42 -0.17 12.64
C ASN A 106 9.02 1.23 13.15
N VAL A 107 8.80 2.20 12.24
CA VAL A 107 8.42 3.59 12.58
C VAL A 107 6.95 3.85 12.29
N VAL A 108 6.48 3.45 11.12
CA VAL A 108 5.07 3.50 10.72
C VAL A 108 4.53 2.08 10.79
N GLU A 109 3.73 1.78 11.80
CA GLU A 109 3.25 0.41 12.03
C GLU A 109 2.24 -0.06 10.99
N GLN A 110 1.50 0.83 10.32
CA GLN A 110 0.54 0.42 9.29
C GLN A 110 1.27 -0.37 8.19
N LEU A 111 0.78 -1.56 7.86
CA LEU A 111 1.40 -2.44 6.88
C LEU A 111 1.60 -1.71 5.55
N HIS A 112 2.84 -1.66 5.11
CA HIS A 112 3.22 -1.15 3.80
C HIS A 112 4.43 -1.93 3.28
N VAL A 113 4.47 -2.13 1.98
CA VAL A 113 5.51 -2.90 1.30
C VAL A 113 6.21 -1.99 0.32
N HIS A 114 7.52 -1.80 0.49
CA HIS A 114 8.34 -0.99 -0.40
C HIS A 114 8.76 -1.78 -1.63
N HIS A 115 8.78 -1.10 -2.78
CA HIS A 115 9.28 -1.59 -4.07
C HIS A 115 10.22 -0.55 -4.65
N VAL A 116 11.51 -0.83 -4.62
CA VAL A 116 12.56 0.11 -5.01
C VAL A 116 13.36 -0.44 -6.18
N VAL A 117 13.33 0.29 -7.29
CA VAL A 117 14.21 0.02 -8.42
C VAL A 117 15.62 0.50 -8.07
N ARG A 118 16.59 -0.41 -8.08
CA ARG A 118 17.99 -0.14 -7.73
C ARG A 118 18.88 -0.15 -8.96
N TYR A 119 19.93 0.66 -8.92
CA TYR A 119 20.97 0.70 -9.93
C TYR A 119 22.33 0.54 -9.26
N LYS A 120 23.29 -0.10 -9.93
CA LYS A 120 24.69 -0.19 -9.44
C LYS A 120 25.35 1.18 -9.29
N THR A 121 24.78 2.19 -9.94
CA THR A 121 25.20 3.60 -9.93
C THR A 121 24.34 4.47 -9.02
N ASP A 122 23.32 3.92 -8.33
CA ASP A 122 22.49 4.71 -7.42
C ASP A 122 23.29 5.15 -6.18
N ALA A 123 22.78 6.18 -5.50
CA ALA A 123 23.52 6.91 -4.49
C ALA A 123 23.97 6.07 -3.28
N THR A 124 23.37 4.89 -3.07
CA THR A 124 23.62 4.06 -1.89
C THR A 124 24.02 2.63 -2.20
N TRP A 125 24.10 2.22 -3.48
CA TRP A 125 24.51 0.87 -3.85
C TRP A 125 25.88 0.49 -3.24
N PRO A 126 26.06 -0.73 -2.68
CA PRO A 126 25.11 -1.84 -2.57
C PRO A 126 24.30 -1.86 -1.24
N LYS A 127 24.33 -0.78 -0.45
CA LYS A 127 23.62 -0.69 0.83
C LYS A 127 22.09 -0.59 0.62
N PRO A 128 21.29 -0.95 1.63
CA PRO A 128 19.86 -0.59 1.63
C PRO A 128 19.68 0.93 1.55
N ILE A 129 18.56 1.38 0.99
CA ILE A 129 18.28 2.83 0.86
C ILE A 129 17.84 3.46 2.20
N TRP A 130 17.25 2.67 3.10
CA TRP A 130 16.58 3.18 4.30
C TRP A 130 17.57 3.87 5.24
N GLY A 131 17.29 5.14 5.57
CA GLY A 131 18.07 5.93 6.53
C GLY A 131 19.46 6.36 6.05
N GLN A 132 19.81 6.17 4.77
CA GLN A 132 21.12 6.57 4.26
C GLN A 132 21.19 8.05 3.87
N LEU A 133 20.13 8.58 3.28
CA LEU A 133 20.05 9.95 2.76
C LEU A 133 18.70 10.58 3.13
N PRO A 134 18.64 11.92 3.28
CA PRO A 134 17.37 12.62 3.41
C PRO A 134 16.55 12.51 2.11
N LEU A 135 15.22 12.53 2.24
CA LEU A 135 14.31 12.51 1.08
C LEU A 135 14.52 13.75 0.22
N LYS A 136 14.52 13.56 -1.11
CA LYS A 136 14.61 14.66 -2.07
C LYS A 136 13.34 14.73 -2.92
N PRO A 137 12.43 15.69 -2.68
CA PRO A 137 11.17 15.79 -3.41
C PRO A 137 11.33 15.82 -4.93
N TYR A 138 10.37 15.22 -5.62
CA TYR A 138 10.26 15.36 -7.07
C TYR A 138 9.80 16.77 -7.44
N SER A 139 10.31 17.30 -8.55
CA SER A 139 9.71 18.45 -9.22
C SER A 139 8.45 18.05 -9.99
N GLU A 140 7.58 19.01 -10.29
CA GLU A 140 6.36 18.77 -11.09
C GLU A 140 6.67 18.15 -12.46
N GLN A 141 7.77 18.57 -13.09
CA GLN A 141 8.22 18.02 -14.37
C GLN A 141 8.63 16.55 -14.23
N GLN A 142 9.35 16.21 -13.16
CA GLN A 142 9.74 14.82 -12.92
C GLN A 142 8.52 13.94 -12.60
N LEU A 143 7.56 14.44 -11.81
CA LEU A 143 6.31 13.73 -11.52
C LEU A 143 5.49 13.48 -12.78
N THR A 144 5.37 14.50 -13.65
CA THR A 144 4.63 14.39 -14.91
C THR A 144 5.27 13.33 -15.81
N ALA A 145 6.59 13.37 -15.97
CA ALA A 145 7.32 12.40 -16.76
C ALA A 145 7.21 10.97 -16.19
N LEU A 146 7.27 10.82 -14.86
CA LEU A 146 7.13 9.52 -14.19
C LEU A 146 5.72 8.95 -14.41
N LYS A 147 4.68 9.74 -14.16
CA LYS A 147 3.28 9.34 -14.35
C LYS A 147 3.01 8.95 -15.80
N GLY A 148 3.52 9.72 -16.76
CA GLY A 148 3.36 9.43 -18.19
C GLY A 148 3.98 8.10 -18.63
N LYS A 149 5.04 7.64 -17.95
CA LYS A 149 5.65 6.33 -18.21
C LYS A 149 4.93 5.16 -17.53
N LEU A 150 4.46 5.38 -16.30
CA LEU A 150 3.98 4.30 -15.44
C LEU A 150 2.48 4.03 -15.57
N LEU A 151 1.65 5.08 -15.59
CA LEU A 151 0.19 4.93 -15.54
C LEU A 151 -0.38 4.10 -16.69
N PRO A 152 0.11 4.22 -17.96
CA PRO A 152 -0.41 3.37 -19.04
C PRO A 152 -0.22 1.87 -18.79
N GLY A 153 0.91 1.47 -18.20
CA GLY A 153 1.17 0.07 -17.87
C GLY A 153 0.32 -0.43 -16.69
N LEU A 154 0.03 0.44 -15.73
CA LEU A 154 -0.86 0.10 -14.61
C LEU A 154 -2.29 -0.18 -15.06
N SER A 155 -2.86 0.67 -15.93
CA SER A 155 -4.22 0.47 -16.43
C SER A 155 -4.37 -0.85 -17.18
N VAL A 156 -3.37 -1.27 -17.96
CA VAL A 156 -3.41 -2.58 -18.65
C VAL A 156 -3.44 -3.76 -17.67
N ILE A 157 -2.75 -3.64 -16.53
CA ILE A 157 -2.60 -4.75 -15.57
C ILE A 157 -3.78 -4.80 -14.58
N PHE A 158 -4.29 -3.64 -14.16
CA PHE A 158 -5.23 -3.54 -13.02
C PHE A 158 -6.58 -2.90 -13.36
N GLU A 159 -6.78 -2.40 -14.58
CA GLU A 159 -8.07 -1.85 -15.07
C GLU A 159 -8.49 -2.51 -16.40
N PRO A 160 -8.73 -3.85 -16.43
CA PRO A 160 -9.19 -4.55 -17.64
C PRO A 160 -10.65 -4.23 -18.03
#